data_AF-A0A521AWH0-F1
#
_entry.id   AF-A0A521AWH0-F1
#
_cell.length_a   1.000
_cell.length_b   1.000
_cell.length_c   1.000
_cell.angle_alpha   90.00
_cell.angle_beta   90.00
_cell.angle_gamma   90.00
#
_symmetry.space_group_name_H-M   'P 1'
#
loop_
_entity.id
_entity.type
_entity.pdbx_description
1 polymer ?
#
loop_
_entity_poly.entity_id
_entity_poly.type
_entity_poly.pdbx_seq_one_letter_code
_entity_poly.pdbx_strand_id
1 'polypeptide(L)'
;MLRILLTGLALSVPLAVSAQTPAEGVPTERPIAKPVKDAAKPAENAPVEGAATDAAKSAEPAPAPAPAAAPAPTPQPAPAEQPAAAPAQQPAPPAEAAAAAPAAKEKPPSYLPNLFDVTVVETWDTLNVRESPDGQGKVVATLPATAKGIQLVARDGTGKWGKVNVGEVSGWVALRFLKQQPGIWQPAALPQSLSCTGTEPFWGLKPGKSGMVFSEPDQPDRQLELRKVMDRGLEGEPTRGLIAGDAKGRVTAFIRPDQCSDGMSDRDFALAVSVIIDGQDQPSRMLSGCCSIGR
;
A
#
# COMPACT_ATOMS: atom_id res chain seq x y z
N MET A 1 14.85 36.39 60.62
CA MET A 1 14.60 37.78 60.16
C MET A 1 14.52 37.69 58.64
N LEU A 2 13.47 38.02 57.90
CA LEU A 2 12.30 38.87 58.10
C LEU A 2 11.19 38.32 57.17
N ARG A 3 9.99 38.12 57.73
CA ARG A 3 8.73 37.87 57.02
C ARG A 3 8.24 39.16 56.37
N ILE A 4 7.72 39.11 55.15
CA ILE A 4 6.70 40.07 54.68
C ILE A 4 5.59 39.28 53.98
N LEU A 5 4.44 39.19 54.66
CA LEU A 5 3.11 39.03 54.07
C LEU A 5 2.74 40.34 53.39
N LEU A 6 1.93 40.32 52.32
CA LEU A 6 0.60 40.95 52.31
C LEU A 6 -0.16 40.74 50.97
N THR A 7 -1.43 40.32 51.11
CA THR A 7 -2.65 40.73 50.34
C THR A 7 -2.62 40.66 48.80
N GLY A 8 -3.52 39.96 48.10
CA GLY A 8 -4.95 39.76 48.36
C GLY A 8 -5.76 40.88 47.70
N LEU A 9 -6.21 40.68 46.45
CA LEU A 9 -7.31 41.45 45.87
C LEU A 9 -8.10 40.57 44.89
N ALA A 10 -9.26 40.12 45.35
CA ALA A 10 -10.32 39.56 44.52
C ALA A 10 -11.13 40.73 43.94
N LEU A 11 -11.35 40.73 42.62
CA LEU A 11 -12.38 41.56 41.99
C LEU A 11 -13.36 40.65 41.25
N SER A 12 -14.56 40.55 41.82
CA SER A 12 -15.77 40.01 41.21
C SER A 12 -16.54 41.16 40.54
N VAL A 13 -16.95 41.00 39.28
CA VAL A 13 -18.05 41.75 38.63
C VAL A 13 -18.66 40.85 37.52
N PRO A 14 -19.91 41.06 37.04
CA PRO A 14 -21.03 40.17 37.31
C PRO A 14 -21.64 39.49 36.06
N LEU A 15 -22.63 38.64 36.32
CA LEU A 15 -23.58 38.05 35.37
C LEU A 15 -24.29 39.10 34.49
N ALA A 16 -24.48 38.76 33.21
CA ALA A 16 -25.62 39.21 32.43
C ALA A 16 -26.34 37.98 31.85
N VAL A 17 -27.54 37.76 32.37
CA VAL A 17 -28.58 36.83 31.90
C VAL A 17 -29.52 37.63 31.00
N SER A 18 -29.89 37.09 29.84
CA SER A 18 -31.16 37.32 29.13
C SER A 18 -31.24 36.25 28.02
N ALA A 19 -32.06 35.21 28.13
CA ALA A 19 -33.53 35.14 27.94
C ALA A 19 -33.93 34.64 26.53
N GLN A 20 -34.07 33.32 26.43
CA GLN A 20 -35.15 32.50 25.86
C GLN A 20 -36.09 32.98 24.70
N THR A 21 -36.09 32.17 23.61
CA THR A 21 -37.24 31.50 22.87
C THR A 21 -38.31 32.29 22.07
N PRO A 22 -39.17 31.63 21.22
CA PRO A 22 -39.13 30.30 20.57
C PRO A 22 -39.63 30.23 19.08
N ALA A 23 -39.69 28.99 18.54
CA ALA A 23 -40.64 28.44 17.55
C ALA A 23 -40.43 28.81 16.06
N GLU A 24 -40.72 28.01 15.03
CA GLU A 24 -41.52 26.78 14.83
C GLU A 24 -41.19 26.26 13.41
N GLY A 25 -41.48 24.98 13.10
CA GLY A 25 -41.58 24.54 11.70
C GLY A 25 -41.06 23.14 11.36
N VAL A 26 -41.80 22.12 11.77
CA VAL A 26 -41.75 20.77 11.17
C VAL A 26 -42.63 20.78 9.91
N PRO A 27 -42.23 20.07 8.84
CA PRO A 27 -43.22 19.27 8.13
C PRO A 27 -42.78 17.81 7.96
N THR A 28 -43.65 16.95 8.46
CA THR A 28 -43.89 15.58 8.03
C THR A 28 -44.30 15.54 6.55
N GLU A 29 -43.79 14.59 5.76
CA GLU A 29 -44.61 13.54 5.11
C GLU A 29 -43.79 12.62 4.19
N ARG A 30 -44.15 11.34 4.25
CA ARG A 30 -43.71 10.24 3.38
C ARG A 30 -44.49 10.29 2.07
N PRO A 31 -43.91 9.89 0.92
CA PRO A 31 -44.72 9.37 -0.17
C PRO A 31 -44.98 7.87 0.03
N ILE A 32 -46.24 7.53 0.29
CA ILE A 32 -46.81 6.19 0.22
C ILE A 32 -47.02 5.82 -1.25
N ALA A 33 -46.62 4.60 -1.59
CA ALA A 33 -46.84 3.94 -2.87
C ALA A 33 -48.34 3.87 -3.24
N LYS A 34 -48.67 4.15 -4.51
CA LYS A 34 -49.96 3.82 -5.09
C LYS A 34 -49.95 2.42 -5.71
N PRO A 35 -51.08 1.68 -5.67
CA PRO A 35 -51.15 0.27 -6.00
C PRO A 35 -51.45 0.06 -7.49
N VAL A 36 -50.90 -1.01 -8.07
CA VAL A 36 -51.46 -1.62 -9.29
C VAL A 36 -51.96 -3.00 -8.90
N LYS A 37 -53.29 -3.11 -8.80
CA LYS A 37 -54.02 -4.36 -8.97
C LYS A 37 -54.17 -4.56 -10.47
N ASP A 38 -53.85 -5.74 -10.97
CA ASP A 38 -54.82 -6.55 -11.69
C ASP A 38 -54.34 -8.00 -11.77
N ALA A 39 -55.25 -8.89 -11.40
CA ALA A 39 -55.12 -10.33 -11.42
C ALA A 39 -56.14 -10.86 -12.42
N ALA A 40 -55.73 -11.74 -13.33
CA ALA A 40 -56.55 -12.84 -13.87
C ALA A 40 -55.74 -13.73 -14.84
N LYS A 41 -55.21 -14.83 -14.29
CA LYS A 41 -55.50 -16.26 -14.56
C LYS A 41 -55.78 -16.79 -16.01
N PRO A 42 -55.77 -18.12 -16.26
CA PRO A 42 -54.85 -18.79 -17.19
C PRO A 42 -55.60 -19.55 -18.31
N ALA A 43 -54.87 -20.24 -19.19
CA ALA A 43 -55.46 -21.26 -20.06
C ALA A 43 -54.57 -22.50 -20.14
N GLU A 44 -55.25 -23.64 -20.17
CA GLU A 44 -54.81 -24.99 -19.94
C GLU A 44 -55.00 -25.84 -21.23
N ASN A 45 -53.97 -26.63 -21.56
CA ASN A 45 -53.90 -27.95 -22.22
C ASN A 45 -54.63 -28.34 -23.54
N ALA A 46 -53.78 -28.85 -24.46
CA ALA A 46 -53.87 -30.13 -25.22
C ALA A 46 -54.77 -30.23 -26.48
N PRO A 47 -54.68 -31.31 -27.31
CA PRO A 47 -53.52 -32.09 -27.82
C PRO A 47 -53.59 -32.33 -29.36
N VAL A 48 -52.53 -32.87 -29.99
CA VAL A 48 -52.71 -33.74 -31.17
C VAL A 48 -51.61 -34.82 -31.24
N GLU A 49 -52.05 -36.08 -31.23
CA GLU A 49 -51.29 -37.31 -31.49
C GLU A 49 -51.07 -37.54 -33.00
N GLY A 50 -50.01 -38.28 -33.33
CA GLY A 50 -49.76 -38.84 -34.66
C GLY A 50 -48.50 -39.71 -34.65
N ALA A 51 -48.66 -40.97 -34.27
CA ALA A 51 -47.62 -42.00 -34.24
C ALA A 51 -47.47 -42.71 -35.60
N ALA A 52 -46.24 -43.12 -35.94
CA ALA A 52 -45.85 -44.44 -36.48
C ALA A 52 -44.45 -44.35 -37.13
N THR A 53 -43.43 -44.89 -36.45
CA THR A 53 -42.68 -46.13 -36.77
C THR A 53 -41.42 -45.86 -37.59
N ASP A 54 -40.23 -46.02 -36.98
CA ASP A 54 -39.35 -47.13 -37.37
C ASP A 54 -38.11 -47.30 -36.48
N ALA A 55 -37.80 -48.57 -36.25
CA ALA A 55 -36.52 -49.20 -35.91
C ALA A 55 -35.55 -48.54 -34.91
N ALA A 56 -35.46 -49.19 -33.75
CA ALA A 56 -34.28 -49.17 -32.90
C ALA A 56 -33.02 -49.62 -33.67
N LYS A 57 -31.97 -48.80 -33.62
CA LYS A 57 -30.59 -49.27 -33.71
C LYS A 57 -29.74 -48.42 -32.78
N SER A 58 -29.44 -48.98 -31.60
CA SER A 58 -28.40 -48.48 -30.72
C SER A 58 -27.08 -48.48 -31.50
N ALA A 59 -26.60 -47.29 -31.87
CA ALA A 59 -25.23 -47.09 -32.30
C ALA A 59 -24.42 -46.72 -31.05
N GLU A 60 -23.54 -47.64 -30.67
CA GLU A 60 -22.45 -47.43 -29.71
C GLU A 60 -21.68 -46.15 -30.10
N PRO A 61 -21.35 -45.25 -29.15
CA PRO A 61 -20.54 -44.09 -29.48
C PRO A 61 -19.17 -44.55 -29.98
N ALA A 62 -18.75 -44.00 -31.11
CA ALA A 62 -17.46 -44.28 -31.72
C ALA A 62 -16.32 -44.14 -30.70
N PRO A 63 -15.31 -45.05 -30.71
CA PRO A 63 -14.19 -44.95 -29.79
C PRO A 63 -13.48 -43.61 -30.00
N ALA A 64 -13.16 -42.94 -28.89
CA ALA A 64 -12.34 -41.74 -28.87
C ALA A 64 -11.04 -42.00 -29.67
N PRO A 65 -10.54 -41.03 -30.47
CA PRO A 65 -9.25 -41.18 -31.11
C PRO A 65 -8.18 -41.41 -30.05
N ALA A 66 -7.34 -42.43 -30.26
CA ALA A 66 -6.23 -42.76 -29.39
C ALA A 66 -5.37 -41.50 -29.13
N PRO A 67 -4.83 -41.33 -27.91
CA PRO A 67 -3.93 -40.22 -27.64
C PRO A 67 -2.75 -40.31 -28.63
N ALA A 68 -2.51 -39.21 -29.34
CA ALA A 68 -1.32 -39.07 -30.16
C ALA A 68 -0.10 -39.40 -29.29
N ALA A 69 0.76 -40.30 -29.80
CA ALA A 69 1.99 -40.67 -29.13
C ALA A 69 2.77 -39.40 -28.76
N ALA A 70 3.20 -39.32 -27.50
CA ALA A 70 4.08 -38.26 -27.04
C ALA A 70 5.29 -38.16 -27.98
N PRO A 71 5.74 -36.95 -28.35
CA PRO A 71 6.97 -36.80 -29.10
C PRO A 71 8.10 -37.46 -28.32
N ALA A 72 8.92 -38.25 -29.02
CA ALA A 72 10.12 -38.87 -28.45
C ALA A 72 10.97 -37.80 -27.74
N PRO A 73 11.61 -38.13 -26.60
CA PRO A 73 12.53 -37.19 -25.96
C PRO A 73 13.61 -36.82 -26.98
N THR A 74 13.80 -35.52 -27.18
CA THR A 74 14.96 -34.99 -27.90
C THR A 74 16.23 -35.57 -27.25
N PRO A 75 17.24 -35.97 -28.04
CA PRO A 75 18.52 -36.40 -27.47
C PRO A 75 19.06 -35.29 -26.58
N GLN A 76 19.32 -35.63 -25.32
CA GLN A 76 20.11 -34.78 -24.43
C GLN A 76 21.44 -34.48 -25.15
N PRO A 77 21.89 -33.21 -25.21
CA PRO A 77 23.23 -32.93 -25.70
C PRO A 77 24.22 -33.70 -24.83
N ALA A 78 25.18 -34.34 -25.48
CA ALA A 78 26.26 -35.06 -24.82
C ALA A 78 26.90 -34.19 -23.72
N PRO A 79 27.40 -34.78 -22.62
CA PRO A 79 28.18 -34.02 -21.66
C PRO A 79 29.30 -33.29 -22.40
N ALA A 80 29.34 -31.96 -22.26
CA ALA A 80 30.47 -31.19 -22.75
C ALA A 80 31.75 -31.82 -22.17
N GLU A 81 32.70 -32.13 -23.03
CA GLU A 81 34.05 -32.52 -22.62
C GLU A 81 34.56 -31.49 -21.60
N GLN A 82 34.95 -31.98 -20.43
CA GLN A 82 35.67 -31.16 -19.47
C GLN A 82 36.92 -30.62 -20.17
N PRO A 83 37.17 -29.29 -20.15
CA PRO A 83 38.43 -28.77 -20.66
C PRO A 83 39.57 -29.44 -19.91
N ALA A 84 40.53 -29.96 -20.67
CA ALA A 84 41.77 -30.50 -20.16
C ALA A 84 42.36 -29.55 -19.11
N ALA A 85 42.82 -30.14 -17.99
CA ALA A 85 43.42 -29.42 -16.89
C ALA A 85 44.45 -28.39 -17.40
N ALA A 86 44.20 -27.13 -17.06
CA ALA A 86 45.17 -26.06 -17.25
C ALA A 86 46.48 -26.41 -16.52
N PRO A 87 47.66 -26.13 -17.10
CA PRO A 87 48.92 -26.39 -16.43
C PRO A 87 48.98 -25.61 -15.10
N ALA A 88 49.42 -26.31 -14.06
CA ALA A 88 49.57 -25.78 -12.71
C ALA A 88 50.33 -24.44 -12.73
N GLN A 89 49.63 -23.36 -12.39
CA GLN A 89 50.25 -22.07 -12.12
C GLN A 89 51.08 -22.20 -10.85
N GLN A 90 52.38 -21.86 -10.95
CA GLN A 90 53.26 -21.78 -9.78
C GLN A 90 52.68 -20.80 -8.74
N PRO A 91 52.79 -21.11 -7.43
CA PRO A 91 52.33 -20.19 -6.41
C PRO A 91 53.13 -18.89 -6.48
N ALA A 92 52.41 -17.77 -6.60
CA ALA A 92 52.97 -16.44 -6.48
C ALA A 92 53.63 -16.25 -5.09
N PRO A 93 54.73 -15.50 -4.98
CA PRO A 93 55.34 -15.19 -3.69
C PRO A 93 54.34 -14.44 -2.79
N PRO A 94 54.43 -14.60 -1.46
CA PRO A 94 53.49 -13.97 -0.54
C PRO A 94 53.57 -12.46 -0.69
N ALA A 95 52.46 -11.87 -1.15
CA ALA A 95 52.28 -10.43 -1.15
C ALA A 95 52.43 -9.94 0.29
N GLU A 96 53.38 -9.03 0.50
CA GLU A 96 53.50 -8.24 1.71
C GLU A 96 52.13 -7.77 2.18
N ALA A 97 51.88 -7.91 3.48
CA ALA A 97 50.68 -7.47 4.15
C ALA A 97 50.42 -5.98 3.86
N ALA A 98 49.58 -5.72 2.86
CA ALA A 98 48.96 -4.43 2.67
C ALA A 98 48.11 -4.18 3.91
N ALA A 99 48.58 -3.28 4.77
CA ALA A 99 47.83 -2.78 5.91
C ALA A 99 46.43 -2.40 5.42
N ALA A 100 45.41 -3.08 5.96
CA ALA A 100 44.02 -2.76 5.69
C ALA A 100 43.79 -1.28 6.05
N ALA A 101 43.53 -0.46 5.03
CA ALA A 101 43.05 0.89 5.25
C ALA A 101 41.83 0.82 6.18
N PRO A 102 41.68 1.74 7.15
CA PRO A 102 40.54 1.71 8.05
C PRO A 102 39.28 1.82 7.19
N ALA A 103 38.38 0.84 7.33
CA ALA A 103 37.06 0.89 6.70
C ALA A 103 36.43 2.24 7.03
N ALA A 104 36.24 3.07 6.01
CA ALA A 104 35.43 4.28 6.15
C ALA A 104 34.09 3.83 6.75
N LYS A 105 33.64 4.50 7.82
CA LYS A 105 32.31 4.26 8.37
C LYS A 105 31.31 4.53 7.25
N GLU A 106 30.83 3.47 6.60
CA GLU A 106 29.86 3.57 5.53
C GLU A 106 28.63 4.25 6.14
N LYS A 107 28.24 5.41 5.58
CA LYS A 107 27.02 6.08 6.00
C LYS A 107 25.90 5.04 5.85
N PRO A 108 25.09 4.79 6.90
CA PRO A 108 24.03 3.80 6.80
C PRO A 108 23.18 4.11 5.57
N PRO A 109 22.79 3.09 4.79
CA PRO A 109 22.01 3.29 3.59
C PRO A 109 20.76 4.11 3.93
N SER A 110 20.53 5.20 3.18
CA SER A 110 19.31 5.98 3.33
C SER A 110 18.17 5.19 2.71
N TYR A 111 17.54 4.32 3.50
CA TYR A 111 16.38 3.57 3.06
C TYR A 111 15.26 4.48 2.54
N LEU A 112 14.40 3.94 1.68
CA LEU A 112 13.22 4.63 1.16
C LEU A 112 11.99 3.76 1.40
N PRO A 113 10.81 4.38 1.63
CA PRO A 113 10.57 5.82 1.62
C PRO A 113 10.89 6.50 2.96
N ASN A 114 11.00 7.83 2.92
CA ASN A 114 11.12 8.70 4.09
C ASN A 114 10.26 9.96 3.90
N LEU A 115 9.94 10.67 4.99
CA LEU A 115 9.19 11.92 4.95
C LEU A 115 10.10 13.14 5.01
N PHE A 116 9.72 14.19 4.30
CA PHE A 116 10.46 15.43 4.18
C PHE A 116 9.55 16.65 4.32
N ASP A 117 10.18 17.75 4.71
CA ASP A 117 9.59 19.07 4.84
C ASP A 117 10.28 20.06 3.93
N VAL A 118 9.53 20.97 3.31
CA VAL A 118 10.13 22.15 2.67
C VAL A 118 10.66 23.08 3.77
N THR A 119 11.87 23.64 3.57
CA THR A 119 12.53 24.49 4.60
C THR A 119 13.28 25.71 4.07
N VAL A 120 13.71 25.73 2.80
CA VAL A 120 14.60 26.77 2.25
C VAL A 120 13.92 27.57 1.13
N VAL A 121 12.59 27.68 1.18
CA VAL A 121 11.77 28.42 0.21
C VAL A 121 11.06 29.54 0.94
N GLU A 122 11.08 30.74 0.35
CA GLU A 122 10.41 31.91 0.92
C GLU A 122 8.89 31.65 1.01
N THR A 123 8.23 32.22 2.02
CA THR A 123 6.82 31.89 2.34
C THR A 123 5.84 32.20 1.21
N TRP A 124 6.16 33.14 0.32
CA TRP A 124 5.36 33.50 -0.86
C TRP A 124 5.74 32.72 -2.12
N ASP A 125 6.77 31.88 -2.08
CA ASP A 125 7.26 31.12 -3.21
C ASP A 125 6.87 29.63 -3.08
N THR A 126 7.10 28.89 -4.17
CA THR A 126 6.83 27.45 -4.25
C THR A 126 8.05 26.68 -4.72
N LEU A 127 8.17 25.46 -4.24
CA LEU A 127 9.18 24.53 -4.69
C LEU A 127 8.67 23.79 -5.93
N ASN A 128 9.34 23.99 -7.06
CA ASN A 128 9.01 23.29 -8.30
C ASN A 128 9.30 21.79 -8.20
N VAL A 129 8.35 20.98 -8.65
CA VAL A 129 8.48 19.55 -8.92
C VAL A 129 8.50 19.37 -10.43
N ARG A 130 9.53 18.68 -10.93
CA ARG A 130 9.89 18.65 -12.35
C ARG A 130 9.81 17.27 -12.95
N GLU A 131 9.62 17.18 -14.26
CA GLU A 131 9.51 15.92 -14.99
C GLU A 131 10.81 15.09 -14.96
N SER A 132 11.96 15.76 -14.92
CA SER A 132 13.29 15.16 -14.84
C SER A 132 14.11 15.79 -13.69
N PRO A 133 15.17 15.12 -13.19
CA PRO A 133 16.05 15.64 -12.13
C PRO A 133 17.00 16.72 -12.68
N ASP A 134 16.44 17.78 -13.26
CA ASP A 134 17.14 18.90 -13.87
C ASP A 134 16.47 20.22 -13.48
N GLY A 135 17.28 21.23 -13.14
CA GLY A 135 16.81 22.57 -12.80
C GLY A 135 16.11 23.28 -13.96
N GLN A 136 16.36 22.88 -15.20
CA GLN A 136 15.68 23.38 -16.40
C GLN A 136 14.54 22.47 -16.89
N GLY A 137 14.32 21.32 -16.24
CA GLY A 137 13.26 20.39 -16.62
C GLY A 137 11.86 21.02 -16.48
N LYS A 138 10.90 20.56 -17.30
CA LYS A 138 9.51 21.03 -17.25
C LYS A 138 8.94 20.89 -15.84
N VAL A 139 8.28 21.94 -15.34
CA VAL A 139 7.56 21.89 -14.06
C VAL A 139 6.25 21.15 -14.27
N VAL A 140 6.00 20.11 -13.47
CA VAL A 140 4.79 19.27 -13.52
C VAL A 140 3.88 19.48 -12.31
N ALA A 141 4.44 19.94 -11.20
CA ALA A 141 3.70 20.32 -10.00
C ALA A 141 4.50 21.32 -9.17
N THR A 142 3.89 21.88 -8.12
CA THR A 142 4.56 22.73 -7.14
C THR A 142 4.19 22.32 -5.73
N LEU A 143 5.11 22.56 -4.79
CA LEU A 143 4.90 22.36 -3.36
C LEU A 143 4.98 23.72 -2.65
N PRO A 144 4.04 24.07 -1.75
CA PRO A 144 4.13 25.29 -0.98
C PRO A 144 5.34 25.25 -0.03
N ALA A 145 5.87 26.43 0.34
CA ALA A 145 6.96 26.55 1.32
C ALA A 145 6.66 25.90 2.68
N THR A 146 5.38 25.73 3.01
CA THR A 146 4.89 25.11 4.24
C THR A 146 4.63 23.60 4.11
N ALA A 147 4.90 22.97 2.96
CA ALA A 147 4.62 21.56 2.75
C ALA A 147 5.42 20.67 3.73
N LYS A 148 4.72 19.70 4.32
CA LYS A 148 5.21 18.75 5.32
C LYS A 148 4.79 17.33 4.96
N GLY A 149 5.58 16.34 5.39
CA GLY A 149 5.22 14.94 5.18
C GLY A 149 5.31 14.48 3.73
N ILE A 150 6.18 15.12 2.95
CA ILE A 150 6.42 14.77 1.55
C ILE A 150 7.17 13.44 1.52
N GLN A 151 6.56 12.42 0.93
CA GLN A 151 7.19 11.11 0.80
C GLN A 151 8.17 11.10 -0.37
N LEU A 152 9.42 10.75 -0.08
CA LEU A 152 10.42 10.46 -1.10
C LEU A 152 10.34 8.98 -1.50
N VAL A 153 10.20 8.70 -2.80
CA VAL A 153 10.05 7.34 -3.35
C VAL A 153 11.26 6.87 -4.16
N ALA A 154 12.06 7.80 -4.68
CA ALA A 154 13.33 7.48 -5.33
C ALA A 154 14.35 8.62 -5.17
N ARG A 155 15.60 8.34 -5.50
CA ARG A 155 16.69 9.32 -5.65
C ARG A 155 17.31 9.17 -7.02
N ASP A 156 17.86 10.25 -7.55
CA ASP A 156 18.64 10.19 -8.78
C ASP A 156 20.05 9.65 -8.49
N GLY A 157 20.81 9.35 -9.55
CA GLY A 157 22.18 8.83 -9.41
C GLY A 157 23.14 9.79 -8.71
N THR A 158 22.87 11.10 -8.71
CA THR A 158 23.69 12.09 -7.99
C THR A 158 23.31 12.25 -6.51
N GLY A 159 22.12 11.75 -6.12
CA GLY A 159 21.56 11.94 -4.79
C GLY A 159 21.15 13.39 -4.47
N LYS A 160 21.14 14.29 -5.45
CA LYS A 160 20.72 15.70 -5.30
C LYS A 160 19.23 15.90 -5.55
N TRP A 161 18.60 14.97 -6.25
CA TRP A 161 17.19 14.98 -6.57
C TRP A 161 16.50 13.78 -5.95
N GLY A 162 15.25 14.00 -5.56
CA GLY A 162 14.38 12.93 -5.12
C GLY A 162 13.07 12.95 -5.87
N LYS A 163 12.51 11.77 -6.12
CA LYS A 163 11.20 11.61 -6.72
C LYS A 163 10.12 11.59 -5.64
N VAL A 164 9.06 12.36 -5.84
CA VAL A 164 7.93 12.53 -4.92
C VAL A 164 6.62 12.45 -5.70
N ASN A 165 5.53 12.13 -5.00
CA ASN A 165 4.18 12.17 -5.57
C ASN A 165 3.50 13.48 -5.16
N VAL A 166 2.84 14.16 -6.10
CA VAL A 166 1.98 15.33 -5.85
C VAL A 166 0.67 15.12 -6.59
N GLY A 167 -0.42 14.86 -5.85
CA GLY A 167 -1.66 14.38 -6.46
C GLY A 167 -1.46 13.02 -7.14
N GLU A 168 -1.84 12.94 -8.41
CA GLU A 168 -1.77 11.71 -9.22
C GLU A 168 -0.48 11.57 -10.03
N VAL A 169 0.44 12.55 -9.94
CA VAL A 169 1.69 12.56 -10.72
C VAL A 169 2.92 12.40 -9.85
N SER A 170 3.93 11.73 -10.40
CA SER A 170 5.28 11.68 -9.82
C SER A 170 6.21 12.70 -10.47
N GLY A 171 7.10 13.31 -9.70
CA GLY A 171 8.14 14.19 -10.25
C GLY A 171 9.33 14.39 -9.33
N TRP A 172 10.34 15.10 -9.83
CA TRP A 172 11.63 15.30 -9.21
C TRP A 172 11.75 16.66 -8.53
N VAL A 173 12.26 16.65 -7.31
CA VAL A 173 12.49 17.85 -6.51
C VAL A 173 13.94 17.91 -6.03
N ALA A 174 14.52 19.11 -6.05
CA ALA A 174 15.89 19.31 -5.59
C ALA A 174 15.95 19.20 -4.06
N LEU A 175 16.68 18.21 -3.55
CA LEU A 175 16.68 17.83 -2.15
C LEU A 175 17.28 18.87 -1.21
N ARG A 176 18.06 19.82 -1.73
CA ARG A 176 18.60 20.94 -0.95
C ARG A 176 17.52 21.83 -0.33
N PHE A 177 16.29 21.81 -0.87
CA PHE A 177 15.15 22.56 -0.33
C PHE A 177 14.33 21.75 0.69
N LEU A 178 14.70 20.50 0.91
CA LEU A 178 13.98 19.57 1.78
C LEU A 178 14.80 19.19 3.01
N LYS A 179 14.12 19.01 4.13
CA LYS A 179 14.67 18.47 5.37
C LYS A 179 13.96 17.17 5.71
N GLN A 180 14.71 16.09 5.92
CA GLN A 180 14.14 14.80 6.32
C GLN A 180 13.54 14.89 7.73
N GLN A 181 12.35 14.32 7.90
CA GLN A 181 11.74 14.10 9.21
C GLN A 181 12.42 12.90 9.89
N PRO A 182 12.89 13.05 11.13
CA PRO A 182 13.47 11.93 11.86
C PRO A 182 12.40 10.97 12.36
N GLY A 183 12.79 9.72 12.61
CA GLY A 183 11.99 8.82 13.45
C GLY A 183 10.68 8.33 12.84
N ILE A 184 10.55 8.30 11.52
CA ILE A 184 9.38 7.71 10.85
C ILE A 184 9.34 6.20 11.06
N TRP A 185 10.49 5.54 10.90
CA TRP A 185 10.64 4.10 11.04
C TRP A 185 11.16 3.74 12.42
N GLN A 186 10.25 3.70 13.38
CA GLN A 186 10.56 3.28 14.76
C GLN A 186 10.63 1.75 14.87
N PRO A 187 11.42 1.20 15.82
CA PRO A 187 11.45 -0.22 16.12
C PRO A 187 10.07 -0.75 16.51
N ALA A 188 9.70 -1.91 15.97
CA ALA A 188 8.47 -2.64 16.21
C ALA A 188 7.19 -1.78 16.13
N ALA A 189 7.18 -0.78 15.25
CA ALA A 189 6.05 0.14 15.08
C ALA A 189 5.79 0.44 13.61
N LEU A 190 4.55 0.83 13.31
CA LEU A 190 4.11 1.30 12.00
C LEU A 190 3.96 2.83 12.03
N PRO A 191 4.37 3.54 10.96
CA PRO A 191 4.02 4.95 10.80
C PRO A 191 2.50 5.13 10.83
N GLN A 192 2.01 6.14 11.57
CA GLN A 192 0.55 6.40 11.66
C GLN A 192 -0.08 6.82 10.33
N SER A 193 0.73 7.36 9.41
CA SER A 193 0.31 7.72 8.05
C SER A 193 0.44 6.59 7.04
N LEU A 194 0.84 5.38 7.47
CA LEU A 194 0.91 4.23 6.58
C LEU A 194 -0.47 3.94 5.99
N SER A 195 -0.53 3.83 4.67
CA SER A 195 -1.71 3.39 3.94
C SER A 195 -1.25 2.42 2.87
N CYS A 196 -1.83 1.23 2.86
CA CYS A 196 -1.57 0.20 1.87
C CYS A 196 -2.85 -0.09 1.09
N THR A 197 -2.73 -0.26 -0.22
CA THR A 197 -3.85 -0.49 -1.12
C THR A 197 -3.46 -1.49 -2.20
N GLY A 198 -4.42 -2.29 -2.65
CA GLY A 198 -4.30 -3.07 -3.88
C GLY A 198 -5.50 -2.81 -4.79
N THR A 199 -5.30 -3.03 -6.09
CA THR A 199 -6.28 -2.72 -7.13
C THR A 199 -6.99 -3.95 -7.69
N GLU A 200 -6.37 -5.13 -7.63
CA GLU A 200 -7.03 -6.38 -8.04
C GLU A 200 -6.73 -7.54 -7.09
N PRO A 201 -7.69 -7.93 -6.23
CA PRO A 201 -8.93 -7.21 -5.94
C PRO A 201 -8.65 -5.84 -5.29
N PHE A 202 -9.65 -4.95 -5.25
CA PHE A 202 -9.55 -3.69 -4.52
C PHE A 202 -9.60 -3.93 -3.02
N TRP A 203 -8.64 -3.40 -2.27
CA TRP A 203 -8.60 -3.46 -0.81
C TRP A 203 -7.73 -2.35 -0.22
N GLY A 204 -7.88 -2.13 1.09
CA GLY A 204 -7.05 -1.19 1.86
C GLY A 204 -6.67 -1.73 3.23
N LEU A 205 -5.50 -1.33 3.72
CA LEU A 205 -5.01 -1.60 5.07
C LEU A 205 -4.29 -0.36 5.60
N LYS A 206 -4.73 0.15 6.75
CA LYS A 206 -4.13 1.33 7.40
C LYS A 206 -4.20 1.23 8.93
N PRO A 207 -3.31 1.90 9.67
CA PRO A 207 -3.48 2.06 11.11
C PRO A 207 -4.79 2.77 11.45
N GLY A 208 -5.46 2.28 12.49
CA GLY A 208 -6.61 2.93 13.13
C GLY A 208 -6.23 3.47 14.52
N LYS A 209 -7.23 3.90 15.31
CA LYS A 209 -7.01 4.46 16.67
C LYS A 209 -6.34 3.47 17.63
N SER A 210 -6.65 2.19 17.51
CA SER A 210 -6.22 1.14 18.45
C SER A 210 -5.86 -0.18 17.76
N GLY A 211 -5.48 -0.13 16.48
CA GLY A 211 -5.23 -1.34 15.71
C GLY A 211 -5.05 -1.06 14.22
N MET A 212 -5.55 -1.97 13.39
CA MET A 212 -5.56 -1.82 11.93
C MET A 212 -7.00 -1.75 11.43
N VAL A 213 -7.21 -1.04 10.33
CA VAL A 213 -8.46 -1.04 9.57
C VAL A 213 -8.19 -1.73 8.25
N PHE A 214 -8.93 -2.79 7.98
CA PHE A 214 -8.96 -3.44 6.68
C PHE A 214 -10.28 -3.12 5.98
N SER A 215 -10.21 -2.72 4.72
CA SER A 215 -11.36 -2.25 3.94
C SER A 215 -11.40 -2.93 2.57
N GLU A 216 -12.60 -3.24 2.11
CA GLU A 216 -12.88 -3.72 0.75
C GLU A 216 -14.10 -2.97 0.21
N PRO A 217 -14.24 -2.80 -1.12
CA PRO A 217 -15.46 -2.25 -1.68
C PRO A 217 -16.68 -3.07 -1.25
N ASP A 218 -17.81 -2.38 -1.12
CA ASP A 218 -19.11 -2.97 -0.81
C ASP A 218 -19.17 -3.76 0.52
N GLN A 219 -18.16 -3.61 1.38
CA GLN A 219 -18.09 -4.21 2.70
C GLN A 219 -17.85 -3.13 3.76
N PRO A 220 -18.39 -3.28 4.98
CA PRO A 220 -18.06 -2.40 6.08
C PRO A 220 -16.59 -2.59 6.50
N ASP A 221 -15.94 -1.48 6.88
CA ASP A 221 -14.57 -1.48 7.43
C ASP A 221 -14.43 -2.50 8.58
N ARG A 222 -13.45 -3.40 8.44
CA ARG A 222 -13.11 -4.39 9.45
C ARG A 222 -12.05 -3.81 10.39
N GLN A 223 -12.44 -3.62 11.66
CA GLN A 223 -11.54 -3.20 12.73
C GLN A 223 -10.78 -4.42 13.27
N LEU A 224 -9.45 -4.34 13.23
CA LEU A 224 -8.56 -5.42 13.63
C LEU A 224 -7.73 -4.97 14.83
N GLU A 225 -7.62 -5.83 15.84
CA GLU A 225 -6.65 -5.65 16.91
C GLU A 225 -5.25 -5.88 16.35
N LEU A 226 -4.34 -4.90 16.53
CA LEU A 226 -2.94 -5.06 16.16
C LEU A 226 -2.21 -5.85 17.25
N ARG A 227 -1.87 -7.10 16.97
CA ARG A 227 -1.29 -8.03 17.95
C ARG A 227 0.23 -7.95 17.98
N LYS A 228 0.86 -7.80 16.81
CA LYS A 228 2.31 -7.77 16.69
C LYS A 228 2.76 -6.94 15.50
N VAL A 229 3.86 -6.20 15.69
CA VAL A 229 4.68 -5.65 14.62
C VAL A 229 6.10 -6.19 14.79
N MET A 230 6.74 -6.50 13.66
CA MET A 230 8.07 -7.07 13.56
C MET A 230 8.87 -6.27 12.53
N ASP A 231 10.17 -6.19 12.74
CA ASP A 231 11.13 -5.58 11.82
C ASP A 231 12.40 -6.45 11.76
N ARG A 232 13.40 -5.97 11.02
CA ARG A 232 14.67 -6.68 10.82
C ARG A 232 15.76 -6.31 11.84
N GLY A 233 15.45 -5.47 12.84
CA GLY A 233 16.43 -4.90 13.76
C GLY A 233 17.40 -3.91 13.13
N LEU A 234 17.12 -3.44 11.91
CA LEU A 234 17.94 -2.45 11.20
C LEU A 234 17.36 -1.05 11.40
N GLU A 235 18.15 -0.14 11.95
CA GLU A 235 17.71 1.22 12.25
C GLU A 235 17.32 1.96 10.96
N GLY A 236 16.14 2.59 10.97
CA GLY A 236 15.63 3.38 9.85
C GLY A 236 15.15 2.56 8.65
N GLU A 237 15.21 1.23 8.71
CA GLU A 237 14.82 0.35 7.62
C GLU A 237 13.28 0.17 7.59
N PRO A 238 12.60 0.31 6.44
CA PRO A 238 11.13 0.27 6.33
C PRO A 238 10.44 -1.09 6.37
N THR A 239 11.15 -2.21 6.29
CA THR A 239 10.50 -3.53 6.26
C THR A 239 9.70 -3.75 7.54
N ARG A 240 8.42 -4.09 7.40
CA ARG A 240 7.52 -4.34 8.53
C ARG A 240 6.70 -5.60 8.28
N GLY A 241 6.79 -6.55 9.21
CA GLY A 241 5.80 -7.60 9.36
C GLY A 241 4.77 -7.19 10.40
N LEU A 242 3.49 -7.48 10.19
CA LEU A 242 2.45 -7.27 11.19
C LEU A 242 1.47 -8.42 11.24
N ILE A 243 0.94 -8.68 12.44
CA ILE A 243 -0.15 -9.61 12.68
C ILE A 243 -1.25 -8.82 13.37
N ALA A 244 -2.42 -8.80 12.73
CA ALA A 244 -3.64 -8.23 13.27
C ALA A 244 -4.78 -9.26 13.18
N GLY A 245 -5.88 -9.02 13.88
CA GLY A 245 -7.03 -9.91 13.76
C GLY A 245 -8.19 -9.52 14.66
N ASP A 246 -9.29 -10.24 14.48
CA ASP A 246 -10.51 -10.14 15.27
C ASP A 246 -11.12 -11.56 15.44
N ALA A 247 -12.39 -11.65 15.81
CA ALA A 247 -13.11 -12.93 15.92
C ALA A 247 -13.29 -13.66 14.58
N LYS A 248 -13.26 -12.95 13.44
CA LYS A 248 -13.44 -13.53 12.10
C LYS A 248 -12.15 -14.14 11.54
N GLY A 249 -11.01 -13.83 12.14
CA GLY A 249 -9.72 -14.39 11.74
C GLY A 249 -8.54 -13.43 11.88
N ARG A 250 -7.46 -13.78 11.20
CA ARG A 250 -6.17 -13.10 11.23
C ARG A 250 -5.86 -12.45 9.89
N VAL A 251 -5.15 -11.34 9.96
CA VAL A 251 -4.53 -10.63 8.84
C VAL A 251 -3.04 -10.52 9.14
N THR A 252 -2.22 -11.09 8.26
CA THR A 252 -0.76 -10.98 8.32
C THR A 252 -0.30 -10.16 7.14
N ALA A 253 0.45 -9.08 7.35
CA ALA A 253 1.01 -8.30 6.25
C ALA A 253 2.53 -8.21 6.35
N PHE A 254 3.19 -8.25 5.20
CA PHE A 254 4.62 -8.07 5.07
C PHE A 254 4.89 -6.96 4.06
N ILE A 255 5.39 -5.84 4.58
CA ILE A 255 5.70 -4.61 3.85
C ILE A 255 7.22 -4.56 3.67
N ARG A 256 7.69 -4.26 2.47
CA ARG A 256 9.12 -4.19 2.16
C ARG A 256 9.44 -3.01 1.23
N PRO A 257 10.65 -2.42 1.32
CA PRO A 257 11.13 -1.49 0.31
C PRO A 257 11.18 -2.16 -1.05
N ASP A 258 10.31 -1.72 -1.95
CA ASP A 258 10.31 -2.15 -3.35
C ASP A 258 9.55 -1.16 -4.21
N GLN A 259 9.93 -1.05 -5.48
CA GLN A 259 9.17 -0.24 -6.43
C GLN A 259 7.92 -1.01 -6.86
N CYS A 260 6.76 -0.35 -6.80
CA CYS A 260 5.51 -0.91 -7.30
C CYS A 260 4.59 0.19 -7.84
N SER A 261 3.53 -0.23 -8.53
CA SER A 261 2.51 0.63 -9.11
C SER A 261 1.13 0.12 -8.72
N ASP A 262 0.19 1.05 -8.55
CA ASP A 262 -1.23 0.72 -8.36
C ASP A 262 -1.95 0.42 -9.69
N GLY A 263 -1.28 0.61 -10.84
CA GLY A 263 -1.83 0.34 -12.18
C GLY A 263 -2.92 1.33 -12.63
N MET A 264 -3.26 2.32 -11.81
CA MET A 264 -4.35 3.27 -12.07
C MET A 264 -3.88 4.72 -12.09
N SER A 265 -2.71 5.02 -11.51
CA SER A 265 -2.14 6.36 -11.48
C SER A 265 -0.69 6.39 -11.99
N ASP A 266 -0.20 7.58 -12.35
CA ASP A 266 1.21 7.83 -12.70
C ASP A 266 2.08 8.03 -11.44
N ARG A 267 1.68 7.40 -10.34
CA ARG A 267 2.40 7.45 -9.06
C ARG A 267 3.38 6.30 -8.94
N ASP A 268 4.58 6.63 -8.48
CA ASP A 268 5.55 5.64 -8.05
C ASP A 268 5.43 5.38 -6.56
N PHE A 269 5.56 4.11 -6.16
CA PHE A 269 5.59 3.71 -4.76
C PHE A 269 6.90 3.02 -4.44
N ALA A 270 7.40 3.24 -3.22
CA ALA A 270 8.65 2.64 -2.73
C ALA A 270 8.43 1.58 -1.65
N LEU A 271 7.18 1.13 -1.48
CA LEU A 271 6.82 0.03 -0.59
C LEU A 271 5.84 -0.89 -1.30
N ALA A 272 6.20 -2.17 -1.38
CA ALA A 272 5.26 -3.23 -1.74
C ALA A 272 4.80 -3.96 -0.48
N VAL A 273 3.60 -4.54 -0.54
CA VAL A 273 3.03 -5.34 0.54
C VAL A 273 2.40 -6.61 0.02
N SER A 274 2.58 -7.69 0.78
CA SER A 274 1.78 -8.91 0.66
C SER A 274 0.95 -9.08 1.93
N VAL A 275 -0.35 -9.36 1.77
CA VAL A 275 -1.29 -9.55 2.88
C VAL A 275 -1.90 -10.95 2.77
N ILE A 276 -1.84 -11.73 3.84
CA ILE A 276 -2.52 -13.02 3.96
C ILE A 276 -3.66 -12.83 4.94
N ILE A 277 -4.85 -13.26 4.52
CA ILE A 277 -6.07 -13.26 5.33
C ILE A 277 -6.47 -14.70 5.54
N ASP A 278 -6.66 -15.10 6.79
CA ASP A 278 -7.07 -16.45 7.19
C ASP A 278 -8.12 -16.39 8.31
N GLY A 279 -9.09 -17.29 8.30
CA GLY A 279 -10.21 -17.27 9.25
C GLY A 279 -11.15 -18.47 9.12
N GLN A 280 -12.07 -18.61 10.07
CA GLN A 280 -13.04 -19.72 10.06
C GLN A 280 -14.12 -19.55 8.98
N ASP A 281 -14.46 -18.31 8.65
CA ASP A 281 -15.61 -17.99 7.78
C ASP A 281 -15.24 -17.75 6.31
N GLN A 282 -13.95 -17.85 5.94
CA GLN A 282 -13.49 -17.57 4.58
C GLN A 282 -12.23 -18.37 4.23
N PRO A 283 -12.06 -18.80 2.97
CA PRO A 283 -10.83 -19.45 2.53
C PRO A 283 -9.65 -18.51 2.72
N SER A 284 -8.49 -19.08 3.03
CA SER A 284 -7.26 -18.31 3.09
C SER A 284 -6.94 -17.71 1.72
N ARG A 285 -6.62 -16.43 1.68
CA ARG A 285 -6.21 -15.74 0.45
C ARG A 285 -5.05 -14.82 0.69
N MET A 286 -4.31 -14.56 -0.39
CA MET A 286 -3.18 -13.65 -0.42
C MET A 286 -3.49 -12.48 -1.37
N LEU A 287 -3.19 -11.28 -0.92
CA LEU A 287 -3.36 -10.03 -1.64
C LEU A 287 -1.99 -9.36 -1.80
N SER A 288 -1.82 -8.63 -2.90
CA SER A 288 -0.64 -7.80 -3.13
C SER A 288 -1.06 -6.35 -3.33
N GLY A 289 -0.15 -5.42 -3.04
CA GLY A 289 -0.42 -4.00 -3.18
C GLY A 289 0.81 -3.13 -2.94
N CYS A 290 0.57 -1.83 -2.94
CA CYS A 290 1.56 -0.80 -2.66
C CYS A 290 1.22 -0.07 -1.36
N CYS A 291 2.24 0.49 -0.70
CA CYS A 291 2.05 1.34 0.47
C CYS A 291 2.67 2.73 0.31
N SER A 292 2.06 3.70 0.98
CA SER A 292 2.57 5.05 1.18
C SER A 292 2.53 5.42 2.66
N ILE A 293 3.43 6.31 3.05
CA ILE A 293 3.50 6.98 4.36
C ILE A 293 3.34 8.50 4.23
N GLY A 294 3.31 9.03 3.00
CA GLY A 294 3.01 10.43 2.70
C GLY A 294 1.54 10.76 2.94
N ARG A 295 1.24 12.05 3.08
CA ARG A 295 -0.12 12.57 3.20
C ARG A 295 -0.60 13.20 1.90
#